data_AF-A0A925L6I7-F1
#
_entry.id   AF-A0A925L6I7-F1
#
_cell.length_a   1.000
_cell.length_b   1.000
_cell.length_c   1.000
_cell.angle_alpha   90.00
_cell.angle_beta   90.00
_cell.angle_gamma   90.00
#
_symmetry.space_group_name_H-M   'P 1'
#
loop_
_entity.id
_entity.type
_entity.pdbx_description
1 polymer ?
#
loop_
_entity_poly.entity_id
_entity_poly.type
_entity_poly.pdbx_seq_one_letter_code
_entity_poly.pdbx_strand_id
1 'polypeptide(L)'
;MRLVRYAVLAPLAFLVACGGAPNTSGSPGQTAGSVFDFFGADALRGSDQQAAVPSTGADPNRLKGLSPLQVRSVLGKPVFTRRDAPAEIWQYRSRACTLDLFLYDEGGSQTVAHYAVRSQQQVNESQCMGELVGKSKGEGVPTS
;
A
#
# COMPACT_ATOMS: atom_id res chain seq x y z
N MET A 1 4.22 -36.41 -23.17
CA MET A 1 3.21 -36.36 -24.25
C MET A 1 2.05 -35.53 -23.73
N ARG A 2 1.61 -34.41 -24.28
CA ARG A 2 1.66 -33.88 -25.66
C ARG A 2 2.20 -32.44 -25.66
N LEU A 3 3.20 -32.18 -26.51
CA LEU A 3 3.52 -30.86 -27.00
C LEU A 3 2.53 -30.51 -28.12
N VAL A 4 1.98 -29.31 -28.12
CA VAL A 4 1.39 -28.71 -29.32
C VAL A 4 2.25 -27.50 -29.66
N ARG A 5 2.97 -27.64 -30.78
CA ARG A 5 3.77 -26.61 -31.42
C ARG A 5 2.97 -26.00 -32.57
N TYR A 6 3.42 -24.80 -32.95
CA TYR A 6 3.21 -24.07 -34.20
C TYR A 6 2.00 -23.13 -34.20
N ALA A 7 2.19 -21.83 -34.03
CA ALA A 7 2.95 -20.85 -34.83
C ALA A 7 2.06 -20.15 -35.85
N VAL A 8 2.36 -18.85 -35.99
CA VAL A 8 2.44 -18.08 -37.23
C VAL A 8 1.54 -16.82 -37.23
N LEU A 9 2.24 -15.69 -37.43
CA LEU A 9 1.84 -14.38 -37.97
C LEU A 9 1.21 -13.32 -37.06
N ALA A 10 2.06 -12.36 -36.69
CA ALA A 10 1.72 -10.95 -36.50
C ALA A 10 1.16 -10.34 -37.80
N PRO A 11 0.42 -9.22 -37.73
CA PRO A 11 1.11 -7.95 -37.95
C PRO A 11 0.68 -6.77 -37.07
N LEU A 12 1.66 -5.89 -36.88
CA LEU A 12 1.64 -4.44 -36.61
C LEU A 12 0.31 -3.69 -36.76
N ALA A 13 -0.04 -2.93 -35.72
CA ALA A 13 -0.70 -1.62 -35.87
C ALA A 13 0.00 -0.59 -34.97
N PHE A 14 0.88 0.18 -35.60
CA PHE A 14 1.46 1.43 -35.10
C PHE A 14 0.37 2.51 -35.12
N LEU A 15 0.10 3.19 -34.01
CA LEU A 15 -0.43 4.56 -34.05
C LEU A 15 0.28 5.42 -33.00
N VAL A 16 1.22 6.19 -33.51
CA VAL A 16 1.87 7.36 -32.92
C VAL A 16 0.82 8.42 -32.58
N ALA A 17 0.91 8.99 -31.38
CA ALA A 17 0.35 10.30 -31.08
C ALA A 17 1.41 11.12 -30.33
N CYS A 18 2.16 11.93 -31.08
CA CYS A 18 2.87 13.09 -30.54
C CYS A 18 1.88 14.27 -30.53
N GLY A 19 1.50 14.74 -29.34
CA GLY A 19 0.83 16.02 -29.14
C GLY A 19 1.84 17.05 -28.64
N GLY A 20 2.25 17.98 -29.49
CA GLY A 20 3.11 19.10 -29.14
C GLY A 20 2.32 20.37 -28.79
N ALA A 21 2.91 21.20 -27.92
CA ALA A 21 2.92 22.65 -28.05
C ALA A 21 4.13 23.21 -27.29
N PRO A 22 5.10 23.83 -27.98
CA PRO A 22 6.17 24.60 -27.37
C PRO A 22 5.68 26.03 -27.06
N ASN A 23 5.97 26.55 -25.87
CA ASN A 23 5.82 27.97 -25.60
C ASN A 23 7.18 28.61 -25.36
N THR A 24 7.34 29.67 -26.13
CA THR A 24 8.55 30.36 -26.52
C THR A 24 9.07 31.28 -25.42
N SER A 25 10.40 31.34 -25.38
CA SER A 25 11.29 32.32 -24.81
C SER A 25 10.71 33.70 -24.50
N GLY A 26 10.94 34.16 -23.26
CA GLY A 26 10.97 35.55 -22.86
C GLY A 26 12.13 35.78 -21.89
N SER A 27 13.26 36.24 -22.40
CA SER A 27 14.29 37.00 -21.67
C SER A 27 14.17 38.45 -22.19
N PRO A 28 14.35 39.50 -21.38
CA PRO A 28 15.72 39.82 -20.96
C PRO A 28 15.88 40.46 -19.56
N GLY A 29 17.06 40.16 -19.00
CA GLY A 29 18.00 41.01 -18.26
C GLY A 29 17.51 42.16 -17.37
N GLN A 30 17.95 42.15 -16.11
CA GLN A 30 18.43 43.36 -15.41
C GLN A 30 19.63 43.02 -14.50
N THR A 31 20.79 43.52 -14.94
CA THR A 31 21.84 44.24 -14.17
C THR A 31 22.29 43.74 -12.79
N ALA A 32 23.54 43.27 -12.79
CA ALA A 32 24.66 43.81 -12.01
C ALA A 32 24.40 44.36 -10.60
N GLY A 33 24.95 43.64 -9.62
CA GLY A 33 25.57 44.23 -8.44
C GLY A 33 24.77 44.11 -7.16
N SER A 34 25.03 43.06 -6.39
CA SER A 34 25.02 43.10 -4.92
C SER A 34 25.73 41.85 -4.38
N VAL A 35 26.95 42.09 -3.91
CA VAL A 35 27.74 41.21 -3.05
C VAL A 35 26.93 40.89 -1.78
N PHE A 36 26.26 39.75 -1.78
CA PHE A 36 25.78 39.09 -0.57
C PHE A 36 26.22 37.62 -0.62
N ASP A 37 27.53 37.42 -0.40
CA ASP A 37 28.06 36.17 0.12
C ASP A 37 27.53 35.98 1.55
N PHE A 38 26.32 35.46 1.68
CA PHE A 38 25.77 35.09 2.97
C PHE A 38 24.86 33.88 2.82
N PHE A 39 25.36 32.77 3.37
CA PHE A 39 24.68 31.52 3.69
C PHE A 39 24.44 30.58 2.50
N GLY A 40 25.24 29.53 2.47
CA GLY A 40 25.22 28.46 1.48
C GLY A 40 23.84 27.86 1.26
N ALA A 41 23.46 27.80 -0.01
CA ALA A 41 22.32 27.05 -0.48
C ALA A 41 22.64 25.54 -0.47
N ASP A 42 22.75 24.96 0.72
CA ASP A 42 22.66 23.51 0.98
C ASP A 42 21.17 23.09 1.13
N ALA A 43 20.31 23.63 0.26
CA ALA A 43 18.86 23.55 0.39
C ALA A 43 18.21 22.76 -0.76
N LEU A 44 18.75 21.57 -1.08
CA LEU A 44 18.08 20.51 -1.82
C LEU A 44 18.75 19.20 -1.35
N ARG A 45 18.17 18.32 -0.56
CA ARG A 45 16.91 17.62 -0.84
C ARG A 45 16.68 16.69 0.34
N GLY A 46 15.46 16.72 0.88
CA GLY A 46 15.08 16.13 2.16
C GLY A 46 15.55 14.69 2.34
N SER A 47 16.33 14.49 3.40
CA SER A 47 16.20 13.27 4.18
C SER A 47 14.95 13.46 5.01
N ASP A 48 13.85 12.96 4.48
CA ASP A 48 12.65 12.51 5.17
C ASP A 48 13.04 11.75 6.44
N GLN A 49 13.41 12.48 7.50
CA GLN A 49 13.38 11.96 8.85
C GLN A 49 11.93 12.05 9.29
N GLN A 50 11.09 11.25 8.64
CA GLN A 50 9.83 10.82 9.21
C GLN A 50 10.23 10.00 10.44
N ALA A 51 10.35 10.69 11.57
CA ALA A 51 10.46 10.08 12.87
C ALA A 51 9.36 9.04 12.95
N ALA A 52 9.75 7.76 13.04
CA ALA A 52 8.83 6.66 13.19
C ALA A 52 8.06 6.88 14.49
N VAL A 53 6.88 7.48 14.37
CA VAL A 53 5.94 7.59 15.48
C VAL A 53 5.65 6.14 15.87
N PRO A 54 5.93 5.72 17.12
CA PRO A 54 5.60 4.38 17.55
C PRO A 54 4.09 4.27 17.44
N SER A 55 3.63 3.62 16.38
CA SER A 55 2.23 3.45 16.10
C SER A 55 1.76 2.36 17.05
N THR A 56 1.42 2.72 18.29
CA THR A 56 0.80 1.81 19.27
C THR A 56 -0.50 1.18 18.70
N GLY A 57 -1.06 1.79 17.66
CA GLY A 57 -2.16 1.26 16.84
C GLY A 57 -1.77 0.22 15.78
N ALA A 58 -0.49 -0.03 15.55
CA ALA A 58 -0.01 -0.81 14.43
C ALA A 58 0.56 -2.18 14.84
N ASP A 59 0.42 -2.64 16.07
CA ASP A 59 0.83 -4.03 16.39
C ASP A 59 -0.29 -5.01 16.01
N PRO A 60 -0.06 -5.95 15.06
CA PRO A 60 -1.06 -6.96 14.69
C PRO A 60 -1.38 -7.95 15.82
N ASN A 61 -0.56 -8.08 16.87
CA ASN A 61 -0.92 -8.91 18.03
C ASN A 61 -2.21 -8.45 18.72
N ARG A 62 -2.56 -7.17 18.60
CA ARG A 62 -3.81 -6.62 19.15
C ARG A 62 -5.07 -7.18 18.50
N LEU A 63 -4.94 -7.86 17.37
CA LEU A 63 -6.06 -8.50 16.67
C LEU A 63 -6.43 -9.85 17.29
N LYS A 64 -5.52 -10.51 18.01
CA LYS A 64 -5.80 -11.79 18.67
C LYS A 64 -6.91 -11.61 19.72
N GLY A 65 -7.82 -12.58 19.76
CA GLY A 65 -9.00 -12.57 20.62
C GLY A 65 -10.13 -11.64 20.16
N LEU A 66 -9.91 -10.80 19.14
CA LEU A 66 -10.99 -9.95 18.63
C LEU A 66 -12.04 -10.77 17.87
N SER A 67 -13.29 -10.35 18.02
CA SER A 67 -14.41 -10.85 17.23
C SER A 67 -14.36 -10.33 15.79
N PRO A 68 -15.01 -11.03 14.84
CA PRO A 68 -15.24 -10.58 13.47
C PRO A 68 -15.66 -9.11 13.35
N LEU A 69 -16.56 -8.64 14.22
CA LEU A 69 -17.06 -7.27 14.18
C LEU A 69 -15.98 -6.26 14.60
N GLN A 70 -15.22 -6.57 15.65
CA GLN A 70 -14.13 -5.71 16.12
C GLN A 70 -13.00 -5.64 15.08
N VAL A 71 -12.62 -6.76 14.47
CA VAL A 71 -11.62 -6.78 13.39
C VAL A 71 -12.06 -5.89 12.23
N ARG A 72 -13.32 -6.00 11.79
CA ARG A 72 -13.86 -5.16 10.71
C ARG A 72 -13.91 -3.68 11.09
N SER A 73 -14.13 -3.35 12.35
CA SER A 73 -14.07 -1.96 12.83
C SER A 73 -12.67 -1.35 12.72
N VAL A 74 -11.62 -2.16 12.76
CA VAL A 74 -10.22 -1.70 12.70
C VAL A 74 -9.70 -1.71 11.26
N LEU A 75 -9.89 -2.84 10.56
CA LEU A 75 -9.28 -3.12 9.25
C LEU A 75 -10.26 -2.98 8.08
N GLY A 76 -11.53 -2.75 8.35
CA GLY A 76 -12.58 -2.77 7.32
C GLY A 76 -12.93 -4.18 6.86
N LYS A 77 -13.54 -4.27 5.68
CA LYS A 77 -13.93 -5.55 5.07
C LYS A 77 -12.68 -6.27 4.53
N PRO A 78 -12.51 -7.58 4.81
CA PRO A 78 -11.44 -8.35 4.19
C PRO A 78 -11.66 -8.43 2.68
N VAL A 79 -10.55 -8.46 1.92
CA VAL A 79 -10.61 -8.62 0.47
C VAL A 79 -10.95 -10.05 0.07
N PHE A 80 -10.70 -11.01 0.97
CA PHE A 80 -11.01 -12.41 0.76
C PHE A 80 -11.29 -13.11 2.09
N THR A 81 -12.26 -14.03 2.06
CA THR A 81 -12.61 -14.90 3.18
C THR A 81 -12.75 -16.32 2.65
N ARG A 82 -12.12 -17.30 3.31
CA ARG A 82 -12.22 -18.73 3.01
C ARG A 82 -12.53 -19.50 4.29
N ARG A 83 -13.48 -20.44 4.21
CA ARG A 83 -13.70 -21.42 5.27
C ARG A 83 -12.81 -22.63 5.03
N ASP A 84 -12.02 -22.97 6.03
CA ASP A 84 -11.12 -24.12 6.07
C ASP A 84 -11.30 -24.82 7.41
N ALA A 85 -12.43 -25.53 7.55
CA ALA A 85 -12.90 -26.02 8.83
C ALA A 85 -11.80 -26.76 9.61
N PRO A 86 -11.62 -26.47 10.91
CA PRO A 86 -12.49 -25.66 11.76
C PRO A 86 -12.23 -24.13 11.71
N ALA A 87 -11.31 -23.65 10.88
CA ALA A 87 -10.94 -22.24 10.79
C ALA A 87 -11.74 -21.48 9.73
N GLU A 88 -11.89 -20.17 9.93
CA GLU A 88 -12.22 -19.20 8.89
C GLU A 88 -11.02 -18.27 8.68
N ILE A 89 -10.51 -18.22 7.45
CA ILE A 89 -9.33 -17.44 7.10
C ILE A 89 -9.78 -16.16 6.41
N TRP A 90 -9.37 -15.02 6.96
CA TRP A 90 -9.60 -13.71 6.36
C TRP A 90 -8.30 -13.13 5.87
N GLN A 91 -8.32 -12.54 4.68
CA GLN A 91 -7.16 -11.93 4.08
C GLN A 91 -7.39 -10.45 3.84
N TYR A 92 -6.41 -9.67 4.28
CA TYR A 92 -6.30 -8.23 4.07
C TYR A 92 -5.06 -7.95 3.23
N ARG A 93 -5.19 -7.16 2.18
CA ARG A 93 -4.08 -6.84 1.27
C ARG A 93 -3.87 -5.33 1.17
N SER A 94 -2.61 -4.94 1.27
CA SER A 94 -2.11 -3.63 0.88
C SER A 94 -1.13 -3.78 -0.29
N ARG A 95 -0.52 -2.68 -0.72
CA ARG A 95 0.56 -2.72 -1.72
C ARG A 95 1.85 -3.32 -1.14
N ALA A 96 2.06 -3.19 0.17
CA ALA A 96 3.28 -3.61 0.85
C ALA A 96 3.23 -5.07 1.33
N CYS A 97 2.06 -5.53 1.77
CA CYS A 97 1.93 -6.82 2.45
C CYS A 97 0.51 -7.41 2.35
N THR A 98 0.39 -8.65 2.80
CA THR A 98 -0.85 -9.38 3.04
C THR A 98 -0.88 -9.82 4.50
N LEU A 99 -1.98 -9.57 5.19
CA LEU A 99 -2.26 -10.06 6.53
C LEU A 99 -3.36 -11.11 6.46
N ASP A 100 -3.02 -12.33 6.85
CA ASP A 100 -3.96 -13.44 7.00
C ASP A 100 -4.34 -13.56 8.48
N LEU A 101 -5.65 -13.61 8.76
CA LEU A 101 -6.20 -13.85 10.10
C LEU A 101 -6.86 -15.23 10.11
N PHE A 102 -6.59 -16.00 11.16
CA PHE A 102 -7.15 -17.33 11.36
C PHE A 102 -8.12 -17.25 12.53
N LEU A 103 -9.40 -17.38 12.20
CA LEU A 103 -10.48 -17.29 13.17
C LEU A 103 -11.01 -18.69 13.46
N TYR A 104 -11.29 -18.97 14.73
CA TYR A 104 -11.89 -20.23 15.18
C TYR A 104 -13.14 -19.94 15.98
N ASP A 105 -14.09 -20.87 15.96
CA ASP A 105 -15.22 -20.84 16.87
C ASP A 105 -14.80 -21.37 18.24
N GLU A 106 -14.92 -20.52 19.26
CA GLU A 106 -14.74 -20.89 20.65
C GLU A 106 -16.08 -20.71 21.38
N GLY A 107 -16.82 -21.81 21.52
CA GLY A 107 -18.09 -21.81 22.26
C GLY A 107 -19.21 -21.01 21.60
N GLY A 108 -19.29 -21.02 20.27
CA GLY A 108 -20.30 -20.27 19.49
C GLY A 108 -19.91 -18.82 19.19
N SER A 109 -18.70 -18.41 19.57
CA SER A 109 -18.14 -17.10 19.24
C SER A 109 -16.87 -17.26 18.43
N GLN A 110 -16.86 -16.74 17.21
CA GLN A 110 -15.68 -16.71 16.36
C GLN A 110 -14.70 -15.64 16.87
N THR A 111 -13.43 -15.99 17.07
CA THR A 111 -12.36 -15.08 17.51
C THR A 111 -11.09 -15.30 16.69
N VAL A 112 -10.23 -14.29 16.58
CA VAL A 112 -8.91 -14.43 15.94
C VAL A 112 -7.97 -15.19 16.88
N ALA A 113 -7.56 -16.39 16.51
CA ALA A 113 -6.55 -17.13 17.28
C ALA A 113 -5.12 -16.77 16.83
N HIS A 114 -4.91 -16.65 15.53
CA HIS A 114 -3.59 -16.43 14.93
C HIS A 114 -3.65 -15.43 13.78
N TYR A 115 -2.48 -14.88 13.45
CA TYR A 115 -2.28 -14.07 12.25
C TYR A 115 -0.96 -14.44 11.59
N ALA A 116 -0.84 -14.15 10.29
CA ALA A 116 0.41 -14.25 9.55
C ALA A 116 0.56 -13.06 8.61
N VAL A 117 1.77 -12.48 8.58
CA VAL A 117 2.14 -11.42 7.65
C VAL A 117 2.97 -12.00 6.52
N ARG A 118 2.61 -11.64 5.28
CA ARG A 118 3.30 -12.08 4.06
C ARG A 118 3.61 -10.87 3.19
N SER A 119 4.83 -10.81 2.66
CA SER A 119 5.27 -9.74 1.75
C SER A 119 6.33 -10.26 0.79
N GLN A 120 6.48 -9.59 -0.35
CA GLN A 120 7.57 -9.89 -1.31
C GLN A 120 8.89 -9.22 -0.90
N GLN A 121 8.81 -8.17 -0.08
CA GLN A 121 9.94 -7.40 0.44
C GLN A 121 10.01 -7.56 1.96
N GLN A 122 11.15 -7.23 2.58
CA GLN A 122 11.28 -7.24 4.03
C GLN A 122 10.46 -6.08 4.62
N VAL A 123 9.28 -6.40 5.14
CA VAL A 123 8.36 -5.47 5.81
C VAL A 123 8.16 -5.99 7.23
N ASN A 124 8.33 -5.11 8.22
CA ASN A 124 8.04 -5.51 9.60
C ASN A 124 6.52 -5.57 9.82
N GLU A 125 6.10 -6.36 10.81
CA GLU A 125 4.68 -6.61 11.07
C GLU A 125 3.90 -5.33 11.36
N SER A 126 4.53 -4.36 12.05
CA SER A 126 3.87 -3.11 12.42
C SER A 126 3.66 -2.17 11.26
N GLN A 127 4.61 -2.08 10.33
CA GLN A 127 4.47 -1.36 9.08
C GLN A 127 3.33 -1.96 8.24
N CYS A 128 3.27 -3.29 8.16
CA CYS A 128 2.19 -3.96 7.45
C CYS A 128 0.80 -3.59 8.01
N MET A 129 0.65 -3.64 9.32
CA MET A 129 -0.60 -3.27 10.00
C MET A 129 -0.93 -1.78 9.81
N GLY A 130 0.06 -0.89 9.89
CA GLY A 130 -0.11 0.55 9.65
C GLY A 130 -0.66 0.85 8.26
N GLU A 131 -0.13 0.19 7.23
CA GLU A 131 -0.61 0.30 5.85
C GLU A 131 -2.06 -0.15 5.70
N LEU A 132 -2.44 -1.26 6.35
CA LEU A 132 -3.82 -1.78 6.29
C LEU A 132 -4.82 -0.85 6.99
N VAL A 133 -4.44 -0.28 8.14
CA VAL A 133 -5.28 0.70 8.87
C VAL A 133 -5.37 2.03 8.10
N GLY A 134 -4.29 2.44 7.42
CA GLY A 134 -4.30 3.61 6.54
C GLY A 134 -5.25 3.41 5.36
N LYS A 135 -5.18 2.25 4.72
CA LYS A 135 -6.06 1.86 3.60
C LYS A 135 -7.54 1.86 4.00
N SER A 136 -7.89 1.27 5.14
CA SER A 136 -9.29 1.14 5.57
C SER A 136 -9.97 2.50 5.79
N LYS A 137 -9.21 3.51 6.23
CA LYS A 137 -9.70 4.90 6.36
C LYS A 137 -9.96 5.56 5.01
N GLY A 138 -9.16 5.24 3.99
CA GLY A 138 -9.32 5.79 2.63
C GLY A 138 -10.47 5.18 1.84
N GLU A 139 -10.82 3.92 2.10
CA GLU A 139 -11.96 3.22 1.46
C GLU A 139 -13.34 3.69 1.97
N GLY A 140 -13.39 4.60 2.95
CA GLY A 140 -14.61 5.17 3.52
C GLY A 140 -15.19 6.37 2.76
N VAL A 141 -14.61 6.79 1.63
CA VAL A 141 -15.15 7.89 0.82
C VAL A 141 -15.89 7.31 -0.40
N PRO A 142 -17.22 7.20 -0.38
CA PRO A 142 -17.98 6.92 -1.60
C PRO A 142 -17.94 8.15 -2.50
N THR A 143 -17.34 8.02 -3.67
CA THR A 143 -17.56 8.96 -4.78
C THR A 143 -18.98 8.72 -5.29
N SER A 144 -19.86 9.69 -5.04
CA SER A 144 -21.24 9.76 -5.55
C SER A 144 -21.30 9.82 -7.08
#